data_AF-A0A7J4JRF9-F1
#
_entry.id   AF-A0A7J4JRF9-F1
#
_cell.length_a   1.000
_cell.length_b   1.000
_cell.length_c   1.000
_cell.angle_alpha   90.00
_cell.angle_beta   90.00
_cell.angle_gamma   90.00
#
_symmetry.space_group_name_H-M   'P 1'
#
loop_
_entity.id
_entity.type
_entity.pdbx_description
1 polymer ?
#
loop_
_entity_poly.entity_id
_entity_poly.type
_entity_poly.pdbx_seq_one_letter_code
_entity_poly.pdbx_strand_id
1 'polypeptide(L)'
;MQTMHKITIFVLLAVALLFLGCASPDTQQSPGQNPTPQGEGGQNILTVAVYFKGPVEGAAINIYSLNTDGSKNELLAGPVQTDEEGKAYFKFAQPSGRFLVESTGGAYYEDTGRPASEAYAGHVTVKTVNLPSGYTMRTLVPIENDVAAVTPFTEMAAALALHSIRKGASVDDAARAANIAVDQQYRQANVIWYEPAPAYEPARISISIKETREYGLLLAGMVEEARTMKVEPAQLAVALAEDWSDGNLDGKQDGKPINLKTESGSPIALSASASLAGLQAGINAFLASPVDATNIKQFPIAAAQVSTDPSFYIDATLPAWIDGQPGSYALTATGGKPAYTWKLKKGNSLPAGFSLSPDGKISGTGRLQNSVGSISPPFTIVVSDSSKPPQSREMELRIEIMPEPPKLEVQDAECEVGTQCNVRISSNVIGGTPPYHYVGYSSDKGQYPLDLVLWADGTLRGTPSTAGTFAMQACVIDLIGWEDCQDFSIYVSEKPTPEPTTVKRPPSGGEISCTPGHHAVYCDGRWRCCLNGWVCNNDGDSSCGPG
;
A
#
# COMPACT_ATOMS: atom_id res chain seq x y z
N MET A 1 -11.41 -31.77 10.53
CA MET A 1 -12.68 -31.04 10.74
C MET A 1 -12.48 -30.12 11.94
N GLN A 2 -12.66 -28.81 11.74
CA GLN A 2 -12.46 -27.68 12.68
C GLN A 2 -11.01 -27.32 13.07
N THR A 3 -10.52 -26.22 12.48
CA THR A 3 -10.10 -24.97 13.16
C THR A 3 -9.77 -23.93 12.09
N MET A 4 -10.69 -23.00 11.80
CA MET A 4 -10.43 -21.82 10.95
C MET A 4 -9.64 -20.79 11.76
N HIS A 5 -8.46 -20.44 11.27
CA HIS A 5 -7.59 -19.39 11.80
C HIS A 5 -8.08 -18.01 11.36
N LYS A 6 -7.93 -17.05 12.28
CA LYS A 6 -8.08 -15.62 12.06
C LYS A 6 -7.09 -15.18 10.97
N ILE A 7 -7.60 -14.57 9.91
CA ILE A 7 -6.80 -13.83 8.92
C ILE A 7 -7.02 -12.35 9.23
N THR A 8 -6.01 -11.76 9.88
CA THR A 8 -5.78 -10.31 9.92
C THR A 8 -4.52 -10.11 9.12
N ILE A 9 -4.64 -9.52 7.93
CA ILE A 9 -3.53 -9.27 7.02
C ILE A 9 -2.68 -8.14 7.63
N PHE A 10 -1.48 -8.50 8.08
CA PHE A 10 -0.36 -7.59 8.31
C PHE A 10 0.53 -7.65 7.08
N VAL A 11 0.70 -6.54 6.38
CA VAL A 11 1.83 -6.33 5.47
C VAL A 11 2.85 -5.50 6.24
N LEU A 12 3.91 -6.15 6.74
CA LEU A 12 5.16 -5.48 7.06
C LEU A 12 6.32 -6.46 6.92
N LEU A 13 7.28 -6.03 6.09
CA LEU A 13 8.55 -6.64 5.80
C LEU A 13 9.40 -6.75 7.08
N ALA A 14 9.85 -7.95 7.44
CA ALA A 14 10.98 -8.14 8.34
C ALA A 14 11.73 -9.42 7.97
N VAL A 15 12.92 -9.23 7.37
CA VAL A 15 13.90 -10.29 7.17
C VAL A 15 14.49 -10.64 8.53
N ALA A 16 14.15 -11.82 9.06
CA ALA A 16 14.85 -12.45 10.17
C ALA A 16 15.05 -13.93 9.85
N LEU A 17 16.26 -14.29 9.41
CA LEU A 17 16.68 -15.69 9.27
C LEU A 17 16.69 -16.38 10.64
N LEU A 18 16.01 -17.51 10.73
CA LEU A 18 16.15 -18.49 11.81
C LEU A 18 17.35 -19.41 11.52
N PHE A 19 18.27 -19.51 12.49
CA PHE A 19 19.01 -20.75 12.72
C PHE A 19 18.79 -21.17 14.18
N LEU A 20 18.20 -22.35 14.38
CA LEU A 20 18.19 -23.08 15.66
C LEU A 20 19.55 -23.75 15.88
N GLY A 21 20.02 -23.77 17.15
CA GLY A 21 21.03 -24.75 17.58
C GLY A 21 21.89 -24.36 18.79
N CYS A 22 21.49 -24.84 19.97
CA CYS A 22 22.25 -25.23 21.17
C CYS A 22 23.69 -24.69 21.46
N ALA A 23 23.79 -24.00 22.61
CA ALA A 23 24.75 -24.15 23.73
C ALA A 23 26.28 -24.41 23.49
N SER A 24 27.10 -23.39 23.81
CA SER A 24 28.38 -23.31 24.60
C SER A 24 29.59 -24.27 24.38
N PRO A 25 30.84 -23.94 24.82
CA PRO A 25 31.54 -22.65 25.05
C PRO A 25 33.01 -22.59 24.52
N ASP A 26 33.67 -21.44 24.74
CA ASP A 26 35.12 -21.18 24.92
C ASP A 26 36.08 -20.79 23.74
N THR A 27 36.35 -19.47 23.73
CA THR A 27 37.65 -18.77 23.69
C THR A 27 38.60 -18.92 22.50
N GLN A 28 38.75 -17.84 21.71
CA GLN A 28 39.94 -16.97 21.70
C GLN A 28 39.61 -15.59 21.11
N GLN A 29 40.14 -14.52 21.72
CA GLN A 29 39.72 -13.13 21.61
C GLN A 29 40.80 -12.24 20.93
N SER A 30 40.34 -11.36 20.02
CA SER A 30 40.80 -9.97 19.74
C SER A 30 42.15 -9.71 19.01
N PRO A 31 42.39 -8.51 18.41
CA PRO A 31 41.75 -7.20 18.64
C PRO A 31 41.29 -6.43 17.37
N GLY A 32 40.38 -5.44 17.42
CA GLY A 32 39.93 -4.66 18.56
C GLY A 32 38.54 -4.06 18.39
N GLN A 33 37.83 -4.09 19.52
CA GLN A 33 36.66 -3.29 19.84
C GLN A 33 37.07 -1.94 20.44
N ASN A 34 36.15 -0.96 20.44
CA ASN A 34 35.77 -0.18 21.61
C ASN A 34 34.60 0.77 21.29
N PRO A 35 33.74 1.13 22.26
CA PRO A 35 33.17 0.30 23.32
C PRO A 35 31.62 0.46 23.42
N THR A 36 30.96 -0.52 24.03
CA THR A 36 29.66 -0.34 24.67
C THR A 36 29.82 0.56 25.91
N PRO A 37 28.93 1.53 26.17
CA PRO A 37 28.71 2.01 27.51
C PRO A 37 27.69 1.10 28.20
N GLN A 38 28.14 0.31 29.18
CA GLN A 38 27.27 -0.08 30.29
C GLN A 38 27.22 1.10 31.27
N GLY A 39 26.01 1.64 31.45
CA GLY A 39 25.70 2.65 32.46
C GLY A 39 25.18 3.95 31.89
N GLU A 40 23.93 3.94 31.40
CA GLU A 40 22.92 5.02 31.47
C GLU A 40 21.70 4.55 30.66
N GLY A 41 20.47 4.85 31.12
CA GLY A 41 19.23 4.27 30.59
C GLY A 41 19.11 4.37 29.07
N GLY A 42 19.16 3.23 28.38
CA GLY A 42 19.06 3.17 26.93
C GLY A 42 17.68 3.68 26.48
N GLN A 43 17.64 4.85 25.84
CA GLN A 43 16.43 5.33 25.21
C GLN A 43 16.13 4.47 23.98
N ASN A 44 14.90 3.95 23.90
CA ASN A 44 14.41 3.29 22.70
C ASN A 44 14.41 4.31 21.55
N ILE A 45 15.16 4.05 20.48
CA ILE A 45 15.21 4.92 19.30
C ILE A 45 14.16 4.43 18.30
N LEU A 46 13.25 5.31 17.91
CA LEU A 46 12.26 5.05 16.87
C LEU A 46 12.79 5.57 15.52
N THR A 47 12.60 4.78 14.46
CA THR A 47 12.82 5.22 13.08
C THR A 47 11.45 5.45 12.44
N VAL A 48 11.21 6.63 11.90
CA VAL A 48 9.94 6.97 11.25
C VAL A 48 10.19 7.42 9.82
N ALA A 49 9.47 6.83 8.87
CA ALA A 49 9.32 7.33 7.52
C ALA A 49 8.05 8.18 7.44
N VAL A 50 8.21 9.46 7.10
CA VAL A 50 7.10 10.35 6.76
C VAL A 50 7.03 10.46 5.25
N TYR A 51 5.83 10.36 4.70
CA TYR A 51 5.63 10.55 3.27
C TYR A 51 4.36 11.35 3.04
N PHE A 52 4.39 12.19 2.02
CA PHE A 52 3.19 12.76 1.46
C PHE A 52 2.55 11.75 0.54
N LYS A 53 1.23 11.67 0.68
CA LYS A 53 0.38 10.81 -0.12
C LYS A 53 -0.20 11.71 -1.21
N GLY A 54 0.39 11.61 -2.40
CA GLY A 54 0.26 12.61 -3.46
C GLY A 54 1.55 13.42 -3.57
N PRO A 55 1.66 14.28 -4.59
CA PRO A 55 2.94 14.88 -4.94
C PRO A 55 3.11 16.16 -4.12
N VAL A 56 3.63 16.05 -2.90
CA VAL A 56 4.13 17.22 -2.17
C VAL A 56 5.63 17.08 -2.02
N GLU A 57 6.35 17.95 -2.70
CA GLU A 57 7.82 17.95 -2.70
C GLU A 57 8.37 19.17 -1.98
N GLY A 58 9.54 19.02 -1.36
CA GLY A 58 10.25 20.11 -0.70
C GLY A 58 9.49 20.73 0.48
N ALA A 59 8.62 19.96 1.12
CA ALA A 59 7.94 20.38 2.35
C ALA A 59 8.82 20.10 3.57
N ALA A 60 8.84 21.04 4.51
CA ALA A 60 9.58 20.91 5.76
C ALA A 60 8.75 20.12 6.78
N ILE A 61 9.25 18.96 7.16
CA ILE A 61 8.64 18.07 8.15
C ILE A 61 9.30 18.23 9.51
N ASN A 62 8.49 18.47 10.53
CA ASN A 62 8.89 18.53 11.93
C ASN A 62 8.07 17.54 12.77
N ILE A 63 8.69 16.92 13.77
CA ILE A 63 8.06 15.96 14.67
C ILE A 63 8.10 16.51 16.08
N TYR A 64 6.95 16.59 16.74
CA TYR A 64 6.80 17.12 18.10
C TYR A 64 6.16 16.09 19.04
N SER A 65 6.60 16.08 20.29
CA SER A 65 5.79 15.55 21.38
C SER A 65 4.64 16.51 21.71
N LEU A 66 3.63 16.01 22.40
CA LEU A 66 2.44 16.77 22.77
C LEU A 66 2.32 16.90 24.29
N ASN A 67 1.87 18.08 24.73
CA ASN A 67 1.36 18.28 26.07
C ASN A 67 -0.01 17.61 26.23
N THR A 68 -0.47 17.45 27.47
CA THR A 68 -1.80 16.87 27.76
C THR A 68 -2.96 17.68 27.20
N ASP A 69 -2.75 18.98 26.93
CA ASP A 69 -3.72 19.88 26.30
C ASP A 69 -3.65 19.89 24.77
N GLY A 70 -2.81 19.02 24.18
CA GLY A 70 -2.63 18.89 22.73
C GLY A 70 -1.76 19.99 22.11
N SER A 71 -1.22 20.92 22.90
CA SER A 71 -0.22 21.87 22.40
C SER A 71 1.13 21.17 22.16
N LYS A 72 1.92 21.69 21.21
CA LYS A 72 3.28 21.20 20.95
C LYS A 72 4.15 21.36 22.20
N ASN A 73 4.90 20.31 22.52
CA ASN A 73 5.90 20.33 23.59
C ASN A 73 7.31 20.40 22.99
N GLU A 74 8.06 19.30 22.99
CA GLU A 74 9.43 19.22 22.50
C GLU A 74 9.47 18.89 21.00
N LEU A 75 10.36 19.55 20.25
CA LEU A 75 10.73 19.13 18.89
C LEU A 75 11.60 17.87 18.98
N LEU A 76 11.02 16.72 18.62
CA LEU A 76 11.69 15.43 18.65
C LEU A 76 12.65 15.25 17.47
N ALA A 77 12.28 15.76 16.29
CA ALA A 77 13.11 15.72 15.08
C ALA A 77 12.66 16.77 14.05
N GLY A 78 13.58 17.16 13.15
CA GLY A 78 13.32 18.08 12.05
C GLY A 78 13.93 19.48 12.24
N PRO A 79 13.81 20.38 11.24
CA PRO A 79 13.12 20.14 9.98
C PRO A 79 13.92 19.21 9.05
N VAL A 80 13.23 18.30 8.37
CA VAL A 80 13.77 17.54 7.22
C VAL A 80 12.89 17.84 6.01
N GLN A 81 13.52 18.16 4.88
CA GLN A 81 12.81 18.39 3.63
C GLN A 81 12.43 17.06 3.01
N THR A 82 11.23 16.99 2.43
CA THR A 82 10.89 15.84 1.60
C THR A 82 11.65 15.83 0.29
N ASP A 83 12.00 14.62 -0.16
CA ASP A 83 12.58 14.37 -1.46
C ASP A 83 11.57 14.60 -2.61
N GLU A 84 12.00 14.32 -3.83
CA GLU A 84 11.19 14.44 -5.06
C GLU A 84 10.01 13.44 -5.04
N GLU A 85 10.07 12.39 -4.21
CA GLU A 85 8.97 11.45 -3.99
C GLU A 85 8.10 11.82 -2.77
N GLY A 86 8.33 12.98 -2.15
CA GLY A 86 7.58 13.43 -0.99
C GLY A 86 7.90 12.68 0.30
N LYS A 87 9.07 12.05 0.43
CA LYS A 87 9.48 11.24 1.58
C LYS A 87 10.53 11.93 2.45
N ALA A 88 10.48 11.68 3.76
CA ALA A 88 11.46 12.12 4.75
C ALA A 88 11.66 11.05 5.82
N TYR A 89 12.89 10.86 6.28
CA TYR A 89 13.24 9.81 7.25
C TYR A 89 13.82 10.42 8.53
N PHE A 90 13.41 9.88 9.67
CA PHE A 90 13.76 10.40 10.98
C PHE A 90 14.24 9.30 11.91
N LYS A 91 15.13 9.67 12.83
CA LYS A 91 15.52 8.86 13.98
C LYS A 91 15.48 9.75 15.21
N PHE A 92 14.70 9.36 16.21
CA PHE A 92 14.55 10.13 17.45
C PHE A 92 14.21 9.22 18.64
N ALA A 93 14.36 9.74 19.85
CA ALA A 93 13.98 9.03 21.07
C ALA A 93 12.47 8.81 21.10
N GLN A 94 12.04 7.57 21.32
CA GLN A 94 10.65 7.20 21.31
C GLN A 94 9.87 7.97 22.40
N PRO A 95 8.84 8.74 22.05
CA PRO A 95 8.05 9.48 23.02
C PRO A 95 7.15 8.53 23.83
N SER A 96 6.75 8.97 25.02
CA SER A 96 5.85 8.21 25.91
C SER A 96 4.39 8.17 25.45
N GLY A 97 4.05 8.98 24.44
CA GLY A 97 2.71 9.23 23.93
C GLY A 97 2.73 9.38 22.41
N ARG A 98 1.55 9.54 21.81
CA ARG A 98 1.44 9.97 20.41
C ARG A 98 2.29 11.20 20.12
N PHE A 99 2.80 11.28 18.89
CA PHE A 99 3.54 12.43 18.41
C PHE A 99 2.82 13.11 17.24
N LEU A 100 3.08 14.40 17.09
CA LEU A 100 2.54 15.24 16.03
C LEU A 100 3.61 15.38 14.94
N VAL A 101 3.26 14.99 13.72
CA VAL A 101 4.05 15.33 12.54
C VAL A 101 3.41 16.56 11.89
N GLU A 102 4.20 17.61 11.69
CA GLU A 102 3.80 18.84 11.00
C GLU A 102 4.56 18.98 9.69
N SER A 103 3.83 19.28 8.63
CA SER A 103 4.31 19.64 7.32
C SER A 103 4.08 21.12 7.07
N THR A 104 5.11 21.85 6.63
CA THR A 104 4.98 23.25 6.21
C THR A 104 5.72 23.53 4.90
N GLY A 105 5.18 24.41 4.06
CA GLY A 105 5.78 24.75 2.77
C GLY A 105 5.80 23.56 1.79
N GLY A 106 6.65 23.64 0.77
CA GLY A 106 6.67 22.66 -0.33
C GLY A 106 5.67 22.98 -1.43
N ALA A 107 5.62 22.13 -2.44
CA ALA A 107 4.76 22.31 -3.59
C ALA A 107 3.87 21.09 -3.82
N TYR A 108 2.56 21.32 -3.94
CA TYR A 108 1.57 20.31 -4.26
C TYR A 108 1.42 20.18 -5.78
N TYR A 109 1.48 18.96 -6.29
CA TYR A 109 1.10 18.62 -7.66
C TYR A 109 -0.28 17.93 -7.68
N GLU A 110 -0.99 17.94 -8.81
CA GLU A 110 -2.40 17.52 -8.83
C GLU A 110 -2.60 16.01 -9.05
N ASP A 111 -3.37 15.36 -8.16
CA ASP A 111 -3.68 13.92 -8.17
C ASP A 111 -4.67 13.46 -9.27
N THR A 112 -4.83 14.21 -10.34
CA THR A 112 -5.79 13.87 -11.44
C THR A 112 -5.13 13.69 -12.80
N GLY A 113 -3.80 13.88 -12.90
CA GLY A 113 -3.05 13.69 -14.14
C GLY A 113 -3.42 14.64 -15.28
N ARG A 114 -4.33 15.59 -15.06
CA ARG A 114 -4.70 16.59 -16.05
C ARG A 114 -3.73 17.76 -15.97
N PRO A 115 -2.99 18.11 -17.03
CA PRO A 115 -2.35 19.41 -17.09
C PRO A 115 -3.44 20.48 -17.01
N ALA A 116 -3.15 21.63 -16.38
CA ALA A 116 -4.04 22.79 -16.28
C ALA A 116 -4.39 23.43 -17.65
N SER A 117 -3.97 22.80 -18.75
CA SER A 117 -4.09 23.29 -20.11
C SER A 117 -4.74 22.27 -21.04
N GLU A 118 -6.06 22.40 -21.18
CA GLU A 118 -6.66 22.57 -22.51
C GLU A 118 -6.04 23.81 -23.22
N ALA A 119 -4.72 23.81 -23.39
CA ALA A 119 -4.00 24.69 -24.30
C ALA A 119 -2.98 23.83 -25.04
N TYR A 120 -3.33 23.58 -26.30
CA TYR A 120 -2.48 23.38 -27.46
C TYR A 120 -0.95 23.33 -27.22
N ALA A 121 -0.34 22.26 -27.75
CA ALA A 121 1.09 22.07 -28.04
C ALA A 121 2.02 21.60 -26.89
N GLY A 122 1.98 20.29 -26.63
CA GLY A 122 3.22 19.48 -26.57
C GLY A 122 4.09 19.51 -25.31
N HIS A 123 3.72 20.22 -24.24
CA HIS A 123 4.38 20.10 -22.94
C HIS A 123 3.35 19.95 -21.82
N VAL A 124 3.45 18.84 -21.07
CA VAL A 124 2.67 18.62 -19.84
C VAL A 124 3.27 19.53 -18.76
N THR A 125 2.68 20.70 -18.54
CA THR A 125 3.00 21.50 -17.36
C THR A 125 2.11 21.02 -16.23
N VAL A 126 2.66 20.20 -15.33
CA VAL A 126 2.03 19.97 -14.03
C VAL A 126 2.04 21.31 -13.31
N LYS A 127 0.87 21.80 -12.88
CA LYS A 127 0.78 23.06 -12.13
C LYS A 127 1.35 22.80 -10.74
N THR A 128 2.63 23.09 -10.55
CA THR A 128 3.27 23.07 -9.24
C THR A 128 2.79 24.30 -8.46
N VAL A 129 1.95 24.09 -7.44
CA VAL A 129 1.46 25.18 -6.59
C VAL A 129 2.16 25.08 -5.25
N ASN A 130 2.94 26.12 -4.91
CA ASN A 130 3.51 26.22 -3.58
C ASN A 130 2.37 26.24 -2.55
N LEU A 131 2.48 25.40 -1.51
CA LEU A 131 1.55 25.43 -0.40
C LEU A 131 1.55 26.86 0.19
N PRO A 132 0.38 27.46 0.47
CA PRO A 132 0.29 28.83 0.94
C PRO A 132 1.19 29.11 2.15
N SER A 133 1.74 30.31 2.28
CA SER A 133 2.52 30.67 3.47
C SER A 133 1.66 30.53 4.74
N GLY A 134 2.12 29.76 5.71
CA GLY A 134 1.35 29.43 6.93
C GLY A 134 0.50 28.16 6.82
N TYR A 135 0.46 27.51 5.65
CA TYR A 135 -0.18 26.22 5.46
C TYR A 135 0.57 25.14 6.25
N THR A 136 -0.12 24.51 7.19
CA THR A 136 0.41 23.43 8.01
C THR A 136 -0.54 22.24 7.93
N MET A 137 -0.05 21.09 7.46
CA MET A 137 -0.77 19.82 7.59
C MET A 137 -0.17 19.00 8.70
N ARG A 138 -1.02 18.27 9.41
CA ARG A 138 -0.70 17.53 10.61
C ARG A 138 -1.13 16.08 10.47
N THR A 139 -0.45 15.21 11.18
CA THR A 139 -0.92 13.86 11.47
C THR A 139 -0.51 13.48 12.89
N LEU A 140 -1.43 12.84 13.61
CA LEU A 140 -1.19 12.33 14.97
C LEU A 140 -0.86 10.86 14.90
N VAL A 141 0.39 10.53 15.16
CA VAL A 141 0.94 9.21 14.91
C VAL A 141 1.03 8.42 16.24
N PRO A 142 0.45 7.20 16.30
CA PRO A 142 0.67 6.24 17.38
C PRO A 142 2.16 5.91 17.60
N ILE A 143 2.51 5.56 18.84
CA ILE A 143 3.89 5.25 19.26
C ILE A 143 4.48 4.03 18.54
N GLU A 144 3.64 3.07 18.17
CA GLU A 144 4.04 1.78 17.58
C GLU A 144 4.32 1.88 16.09
N ASN A 145 4.18 3.07 15.51
CA ASN A 145 4.21 3.28 14.08
C ASN A 145 5.57 3.83 13.65
N ASP A 146 6.18 3.14 12.69
CA ASP A 146 7.39 3.54 11.98
C ASP A 146 7.09 4.29 10.67
N VAL A 147 5.81 4.53 10.38
CA VAL A 147 5.34 5.10 9.12
C VAL A 147 4.22 6.11 9.40
N ALA A 148 4.33 7.30 8.83
CA ALA A 148 3.34 8.37 8.96
C ALA A 148 3.05 9.02 7.62
N ALA A 149 1.76 9.27 7.38
CA ALA A 149 1.33 9.95 6.18
C ALA A 149 0.74 11.32 6.48
N VAL A 150 1.13 12.31 5.69
CA VAL A 150 0.57 13.65 5.75
C VAL A 150 -0.36 13.87 4.55
N THR A 151 -1.65 13.96 4.83
CA THR A 151 -2.72 14.07 3.84
C THR A 151 -3.81 15.05 4.32
N PRO A 152 -4.71 15.49 3.43
CA PRO A 152 -5.92 16.21 3.81
C PRO A 152 -6.74 15.51 4.90
N PHE A 153 -6.93 14.20 4.80
CA PHE A 153 -7.74 13.42 5.74
C PHE A 153 -7.07 13.21 7.10
N THR A 154 -5.75 13.04 7.13
CA THR A 154 -5.01 12.96 8.40
C THR A 154 -4.93 14.33 9.08
N GLU A 155 -4.92 15.42 8.31
CA GLU A 155 -5.03 16.78 8.82
C GLU A 155 -6.43 17.04 9.40
N MET A 156 -7.50 16.59 8.74
CA MET A 156 -8.85 16.61 9.32
C MET A 156 -8.91 15.83 10.64
N ALA A 157 -8.34 14.61 10.68
CA ALA A 157 -8.29 13.81 11.90
C ALA A 157 -7.51 14.52 13.02
N ALA A 158 -6.36 15.13 12.68
CA ALA A 158 -5.56 15.86 13.65
C ALA A 158 -6.30 17.11 14.17
N ALA A 159 -6.93 17.89 13.30
CA ALA A 159 -7.74 19.06 13.67
C ALA A 159 -8.89 18.68 14.61
N LEU A 160 -9.61 17.60 14.28
CA LEU A 160 -10.70 17.07 15.09
C LEU A 160 -10.23 16.51 16.44
N ALA A 161 -9.08 15.84 16.48
CA ALA A 161 -8.48 15.37 17.73
C ALA A 161 -8.11 16.54 18.64
N LEU A 162 -7.45 17.57 18.10
CA LEU A 162 -7.09 18.79 18.84
C LEU A 162 -8.33 19.55 19.34
N HIS A 163 -9.44 19.53 18.60
CA HIS A 163 -10.74 20.00 19.09
C HIS A 163 -11.17 19.24 20.35
N SER A 164 -11.21 17.91 20.26
CA SER A 164 -11.64 17.03 21.35
C SER A 164 -10.77 17.16 22.60
N ILE A 165 -9.46 17.33 22.44
CA ILE A 165 -8.51 17.55 23.55
C ILE A 165 -8.82 18.87 24.28
N ARG A 166 -9.11 19.96 23.54
CA ARG A 166 -9.53 21.25 24.14
C ARG A 166 -10.86 21.14 24.90
N LYS A 167 -11.68 20.13 24.60
CA LYS A 167 -12.92 19.80 25.33
C LYS A 167 -12.70 18.82 26.49
N GLY A 168 -11.46 18.42 26.77
CA GLY A 168 -11.07 17.60 27.91
C GLY A 168 -10.86 16.11 27.61
N ALA A 169 -10.85 15.69 26.34
CA ALA A 169 -10.47 14.33 25.99
C ALA A 169 -8.95 14.11 26.15
N SER A 170 -8.54 12.88 26.46
CA SER A 170 -7.12 12.52 26.42
C SER A 170 -6.59 12.58 24.98
N VAL A 171 -5.29 12.85 24.80
CA VAL A 171 -4.66 12.87 23.46
C VAL A 171 -4.91 11.57 22.71
N ASP A 172 -4.84 10.44 23.41
CA ASP A 172 -5.00 9.13 22.82
C ASP A 172 -6.45 8.82 22.42
N ASP A 173 -7.43 9.12 23.28
CA ASP A 173 -8.85 8.89 22.97
C ASP A 173 -9.32 9.83 21.85
N ALA A 174 -8.90 11.09 21.90
CA ALA A 174 -9.21 12.08 20.87
C ALA A 174 -8.63 11.66 19.50
N ALA A 175 -7.37 11.24 19.45
CA ALA A 175 -6.75 10.80 18.21
C ALA A 175 -7.37 9.50 17.67
N ARG A 176 -7.71 8.54 18.54
CA ARG A 176 -8.42 7.32 18.13
C ARG A 176 -9.79 7.64 17.55
N ALA A 177 -10.62 8.37 18.30
CA ALA A 177 -11.97 8.73 17.88
C ALA A 177 -11.97 9.57 16.59
N ALA A 178 -11.02 10.50 16.43
CA ALA A 178 -10.94 11.33 15.25
C ALA A 178 -10.52 10.55 13.99
N ASN A 179 -9.56 9.63 14.09
CA ASN A 179 -9.21 8.77 12.96
C ASN A 179 -10.40 7.88 12.56
N ILE A 180 -11.10 7.30 13.54
CA ILE A 180 -12.29 6.48 13.29
C ILE A 180 -13.41 7.31 12.65
N ALA A 181 -13.59 8.55 13.09
CA ALA A 181 -14.57 9.46 12.48
C ALA A 181 -14.22 9.77 11.02
N VAL A 182 -12.96 10.06 10.69
CA VAL A 182 -12.51 10.27 9.31
C VAL A 182 -12.69 9.00 8.48
N ASP A 183 -12.28 7.84 9.00
CA ASP A 183 -12.41 6.55 8.33
C ASP A 183 -13.88 6.24 8.01
N GLN A 184 -14.79 6.51 8.95
CA GLN A 184 -16.24 6.31 8.77
C GLN A 184 -16.86 7.34 7.83
N GLN A 185 -16.47 8.61 7.94
CA GLN A 185 -17.00 9.69 7.11
C GLN A 185 -16.70 9.44 5.63
N TYR A 186 -15.48 9.00 5.32
CA TYR A 186 -14.98 8.86 3.96
C TYR A 186 -14.84 7.42 3.48
N ARG A 187 -15.25 6.44 4.29
CA ARG A 187 -15.10 5.00 4.02
C ARG A 187 -13.67 4.60 3.64
N GLN A 188 -12.69 5.24 4.25
CA GLN A 188 -11.29 4.96 4.04
C GLN A 188 -10.72 4.39 5.32
N ALA A 189 -10.52 3.09 5.39
CA ALA A 189 -9.89 2.52 6.57
C ALA A 189 -8.44 3.02 6.67
N ASN A 190 -7.99 3.31 7.88
CA ASN A 190 -6.58 3.41 8.21
C ASN A 190 -5.85 4.52 7.43
N VAL A 191 -6.41 5.73 7.41
CA VAL A 191 -5.87 6.90 6.66
C VAL A 191 -4.39 7.22 6.92
N ILE A 192 -3.87 6.84 8.08
CA ILE A 192 -2.45 7.01 8.43
C ILE A 192 -1.53 6.12 7.56
N TRP A 193 -2.01 4.99 7.03
CA TRP A 193 -1.12 3.90 6.57
C TRP A 193 -1.15 3.60 5.08
N TYR A 194 -2.32 3.63 4.42
CA TYR A 194 -2.38 3.29 3.00
C TYR A 194 -1.85 4.41 2.12
N GLU A 195 -0.73 4.21 1.42
CA GLU A 195 -0.27 5.10 0.34
C GLU A 195 -1.33 5.13 -0.77
N PRO A 196 -1.89 6.29 -1.17
CA PRO A 196 -2.88 6.35 -2.21
C PRO A 196 -2.19 6.05 -3.53
N ALA A 197 -2.84 5.25 -4.35
CA ALA A 197 -2.40 5.07 -5.71
C ALA A 197 -2.85 6.30 -6.52
N PRO A 198 -1.97 6.96 -7.31
CA PRO A 198 -2.40 8.05 -8.20
C PRO A 198 -3.53 7.57 -9.11
N ALA A 199 -4.72 8.13 -8.92
CA ALA A 199 -5.96 7.62 -9.51
C ALA A 199 -5.97 7.65 -11.04
N TYR A 200 -5.03 8.38 -11.64
CA TYR A 200 -4.87 8.60 -13.07
C TYR A 200 -3.71 7.81 -13.70
N GLU A 201 -2.89 7.08 -12.93
CA GLU A 201 -1.68 6.40 -13.44
C GLU A 201 -1.91 4.89 -13.58
N PRO A 202 -2.20 4.36 -14.79
CA PRO A 202 -2.54 2.94 -14.95
C PRO A 202 -1.46 1.98 -14.45
N ALA A 203 -0.18 2.35 -14.57
CA ALA A 203 0.93 1.53 -14.11
C ALA A 203 0.93 1.39 -12.59
N ARG A 204 0.73 2.48 -11.84
CA ARG A 204 0.60 2.44 -10.37
C ARG A 204 -0.67 1.71 -9.95
N ILE A 205 -1.79 1.95 -10.64
CA ILE A 205 -3.05 1.29 -10.34
C ILE A 205 -2.98 -0.23 -10.57
N SER A 206 -2.30 -0.68 -11.62
CA SER A 206 -2.23 -2.12 -11.96
C SER A 206 -1.59 -2.99 -10.88
N ILE A 207 -0.81 -2.41 -9.98
CA ILE A 207 -0.13 -3.08 -8.87
C ILE A 207 -0.67 -2.64 -7.50
N SER A 208 -1.80 -1.93 -7.47
CA SER A 208 -2.38 -1.35 -6.25
C SER A 208 -3.61 -2.13 -5.80
N ILE A 209 -3.72 -2.34 -4.49
CA ILE A 209 -4.90 -2.95 -3.85
C ILE A 209 -6.09 -1.98 -3.84
N LYS A 210 -7.27 -2.44 -3.41
CA LYS A 210 -8.47 -1.60 -3.40
C LYS A 210 -8.34 -0.36 -2.51
N GLU A 211 -7.88 -0.52 -1.29
CA GLU A 211 -7.86 0.54 -0.27
C GLU A 211 -6.96 1.71 -0.69
N THR A 212 -5.86 1.43 -1.39
CA THR A 212 -4.95 2.47 -1.90
C THR A 212 -5.55 3.22 -3.08
N ARG A 213 -6.31 2.53 -3.93
CA ARG A 213 -7.04 3.15 -5.06
C ARG A 213 -8.23 3.97 -4.58
N GLU A 214 -8.95 3.50 -3.57
CA GLU A 214 -10.05 4.23 -2.93
C GLU A 214 -9.55 5.52 -2.29
N TYR A 215 -8.38 5.48 -1.65
CA TYR A 215 -7.73 6.68 -1.15
C TYR A 215 -7.35 7.63 -2.29
N GLY A 216 -6.69 7.13 -3.33
CA GLY A 216 -6.36 7.93 -4.51
C GLY A 216 -7.59 8.61 -5.12
N LEU A 217 -8.71 7.88 -5.19
CA LEU A 217 -9.99 8.39 -5.66
C LEU A 217 -10.55 9.49 -4.76
N LEU A 218 -10.43 9.37 -3.44
CA LEU A 218 -10.84 10.40 -2.49
C LEU A 218 -10.07 11.71 -2.71
N LEU A 219 -8.75 11.63 -2.88
CA LEU A 219 -7.91 12.79 -3.17
C LEU A 219 -8.26 13.40 -4.53
N ALA A 220 -8.44 12.58 -5.56
CA ALA A 220 -8.86 13.03 -6.89
C ALA A 220 -10.25 13.69 -6.85
N GLY A 221 -11.19 13.15 -6.07
CA GLY A 221 -12.51 13.74 -5.87
C GLY A 221 -12.45 15.11 -5.18
N MET A 222 -11.57 15.28 -4.20
CA MET A 222 -11.33 16.58 -3.57
C MET A 222 -10.77 17.60 -4.57
N VAL A 223 -9.87 17.18 -5.47
CA VAL A 223 -9.37 18.03 -6.57
C VAL A 223 -10.51 18.45 -7.50
N GLU A 224 -11.42 17.54 -7.88
CA GLU A 224 -12.57 17.89 -8.74
C GLU A 224 -13.58 18.82 -8.04
N GLU A 225 -13.77 18.67 -6.73
CA GLU A 225 -14.58 19.63 -5.96
C GLU A 225 -13.92 21.01 -5.92
N ALA A 226 -12.61 21.07 -5.68
CA ALA A 226 -11.86 22.33 -5.70
C ALA A 226 -11.99 23.05 -7.06
N ARG A 227 -11.93 22.30 -8.16
CA ARG A 227 -12.15 22.83 -9.53
C ARG A 227 -13.57 23.35 -9.73
N THR A 228 -14.56 22.63 -9.23
CA THR A 228 -15.97 23.06 -9.29
C THR A 228 -16.15 24.40 -8.56
N MET A 229 -15.45 24.57 -7.44
CA MET A 229 -15.42 25.81 -6.66
C MET A 229 -14.46 26.87 -7.24
N LYS A 230 -13.63 26.53 -8.22
CA LYS A 230 -12.56 27.37 -8.80
C LYS A 230 -11.55 27.86 -7.74
N VAL A 231 -11.15 26.97 -6.85
CA VAL A 231 -10.13 27.21 -5.81
C VAL A 231 -8.98 26.23 -5.97
N GLU A 232 -7.82 26.57 -5.41
CA GLU A 232 -6.68 25.65 -5.41
C GLU A 232 -6.97 24.41 -4.53
N PRO A 233 -6.64 23.18 -4.97
CA PRO A 233 -6.92 21.97 -4.20
C PRO A 233 -6.35 21.97 -2.78
N ALA A 234 -5.12 22.49 -2.61
CA ALA A 234 -4.50 22.64 -1.30
C ALA A 234 -5.33 23.57 -0.38
N GLN A 235 -5.90 24.66 -0.91
CA GLN A 235 -6.74 25.54 -0.10
C GLN A 235 -8.01 24.83 0.37
N LEU A 236 -8.64 24.03 -0.49
CA LEU A 236 -9.80 23.24 -0.10
C LEU A 236 -9.43 22.25 1.01
N ALA A 237 -8.31 21.53 0.87
CA ALA A 237 -7.86 20.56 1.88
C ALA A 237 -7.75 21.16 3.29
N VAL A 238 -7.12 22.33 3.44
CA VAL A 238 -7.05 23.02 4.74
C VAL A 238 -8.39 23.57 5.18
N ALA A 239 -9.17 24.15 4.28
CA ALA A 239 -10.49 24.67 4.64
C ALA A 239 -11.42 23.57 5.18
N LEU A 240 -11.34 22.35 4.64
CA LEU A 240 -12.11 21.21 5.14
C LEU A 240 -11.63 20.75 6.53
N ALA A 241 -10.33 20.86 6.84
CA ALA A 241 -9.82 20.58 8.18
C ALA A 241 -10.14 21.69 9.18
N GLU A 242 -10.13 22.96 8.74
CA GLU A 242 -10.61 24.10 9.52
C GLU A 242 -12.10 23.97 9.84
N ASP A 243 -12.90 23.53 8.88
CA ASP A 243 -14.33 23.24 9.04
C ASP A 243 -14.50 22.25 10.19
N TRP A 244 -13.84 21.09 10.09
CA TRP A 244 -13.98 20.05 11.11
C TRP A 244 -13.29 20.37 12.46
N SER A 245 -12.51 21.44 12.55
CA SER A 245 -11.74 21.80 13.75
C SER A 245 -12.59 22.30 14.92
N ASP A 246 -13.89 22.53 14.70
CA ASP A 246 -14.87 22.82 15.73
C ASP A 246 -15.84 21.66 16.03
N GLY A 247 -15.58 20.50 15.40
CA GLY A 247 -16.37 19.28 15.54
C GLY A 247 -17.56 19.19 14.58
N ASN A 248 -17.78 20.18 13.71
CA ASN A 248 -18.87 20.20 12.73
C ASN A 248 -18.35 20.32 11.30
N LEU A 249 -19.10 19.81 10.33
CA LEU A 249 -18.87 20.02 8.90
C LEU A 249 -19.98 20.93 8.38
N ASP A 250 -19.84 22.25 8.57
CA ASP A 250 -20.88 23.24 8.28
C ASP A 250 -20.39 24.47 7.48
N GLY A 251 -19.18 24.40 6.95
CA GLY A 251 -18.51 25.46 6.20
C GLY A 251 -17.92 26.56 7.09
N LYS A 252 -17.79 26.31 8.40
CA LYS A 252 -17.40 27.34 9.39
C LYS A 252 -16.40 26.80 10.39
N GLN A 253 -15.69 27.74 11.00
CA GLN A 253 -14.85 27.48 12.16
C GLN A 253 -15.32 28.36 13.31
N ASP A 254 -15.70 27.75 14.43
CA ASP A 254 -16.25 28.42 15.60
C ASP A 254 -17.42 29.35 15.23
N GLY A 255 -18.26 28.90 14.30
CA GLY A 255 -19.43 29.64 13.77
C GLY A 255 -19.09 30.78 12.80
N LYS A 256 -17.83 30.98 12.42
CA LYS A 256 -17.41 31.97 11.41
C LYS A 256 -17.19 31.32 10.05
N PRO A 257 -17.67 31.91 8.94
CA PRO A 257 -17.43 31.38 7.60
C PRO A 257 -15.95 31.24 7.28
N ILE A 258 -15.57 30.09 6.73
CA ILE A 258 -14.23 29.84 6.18
C ILE A 258 -14.21 30.40 4.76
N ASN A 259 -13.24 31.28 4.44
CA ASN A 259 -13.16 31.92 3.13
C ASN A 259 -11.98 31.39 2.33
N LEU A 260 -12.27 30.88 1.15
CA LEU A 260 -11.31 30.45 0.14
C LEU A 260 -11.07 31.56 -0.87
N LYS A 261 -9.90 31.59 -1.50
CA LYS A 261 -9.62 32.50 -2.63
C LYS A 261 -9.83 31.72 -3.92
N THR A 262 -10.67 32.25 -4.80
CA THR A 262 -10.76 31.71 -6.15
C THR A 262 -9.47 31.96 -6.92
N GLU A 263 -9.29 31.25 -8.04
CA GLU A 263 -8.19 31.51 -8.99
C GLU A 263 -8.17 32.97 -9.48
N SER A 264 -9.33 33.63 -9.53
CA SER A 264 -9.45 35.06 -9.87
C SER A 264 -9.15 36.01 -8.70
N GLY A 265 -8.84 35.48 -7.51
CA GLY A 265 -8.55 36.23 -6.29
C GLY A 265 -9.78 36.69 -5.50
N SER A 266 -10.99 36.33 -5.92
CA SER A 266 -12.23 36.70 -5.22
C SER A 266 -12.47 35.76 -4.04
N PRO A 267 -12.89 36.26 -2.85
CA PRO A 267 -13.23 35.38 -1.75
C PRO A 267 -14.55 34.66 -2.02
N ILE A 268 -14.60 33.36 -1.71
CA ILE A 268 -15.83 32.58 -1.61
C ILE A 268 -15.90 31.90 -0.25
N ALA A 269 -17.10 31.77 0.31
CA ALA A 269 -17.29 31.01 1.54
C ALA A 269 -17.32 29.51 1.24
N LEU A 270 -16.67 28.70 2.08
CA LEU A 270 -16.78 27.25 2.05
C LEU A 270 -18.26 26.86 2.26
N SER A 271 -18.77 25.99 1.40
CA SER A 271 -20.16 25.54 1.53
C SER A 271 -20.29 24.53 2.67
N ALA A 272 -21.43 24.52 3.36
CA ALA A 272 -21.73 23.54 4.41
C ALA A 272 -21.74 22.08 3.92
N SER A 273 -21.76 21.87 2.61
CA SER A 273 -21.76 20.54 1.99
C SER A 273 -20.43 20.19 1.32
N ALA A 274 -19.40 21.04 1.39
CA ALA A 274 -18.16 20.87 0.62
C ALA A 274 -17.46 19.54 0.96
N SER A 275 -17.35 19.20 2.24
CA SER A 275 -16.81 17.91 2.73
C SER A 275 -17.75 16.72 2.58
N LEU A 276 -19.01 16.95 2.20
CA LEU A 276 -20.07 15.93 2.12
C LEU A 276 -20.56 15.77 0.68
N ALA A 277 -21.69 16.38 0.32
CA ALA A 277 -22.27 16.25 -1.00
C ALA A 277 -21.38 16.82 -2.12
N GLY A 278 -20.61 17.87 -1.83
CA GLY A 278 -19.61 18.44 -2.74
C GLY A 278 -18.51 17.44 -3.06
N LEU A 279 -17.81 16.95 -2.04
CA LEU A 279 -16.81 15.89 -2.21
C LEU A 279 -17.37 14.64 -2.90
N GLN A 280 -18.59 14.20 -2.55
CA GLN A 280 -19.24 13.09 -3.25
C GLN A 280 -19.46 13.38 -4.75
N ALA A 281 -19.85 14.61 -5.10
CA ALA A 281 -19.98 15.04 -6.48
C ALA A 281 -18.63 15.07 -7.20
N GLY A 282 -17.56 15.54 -6.53
CA GLY A 282 -16.19 15.50 -7.03
C GLY A 282 -15.70 14.08 -7.31
N ILE A 283 -15.94 13.13 -6.40
CA ILE A 283 -15.63 11.69 -6.59
C ILE A 283 -16.36 11.16 -7.84
N ASN A 284 -17.66 11.44 -7.95
CA ASN A 284 -18.46 11.00 -9.09
C ASN A 284 -18.00 11.63 -10.41
N ALA A 285 -17.58 12.90 -10.38
CA ALA A 285 -17.03 13.60 -11.53
C ALA A 285 -15.70 12.98 -11.99
N PHE A 286 -14.82 12.60 -11.05
CA PHE A 286 -13.57 11.90 -11.38
C PHE A 286 -13.85 10.53 -11.99
N LEU A 287 -14.71 9.71 -11.37
CA LEU A 287 -15.09 8.37 -11.88
C LEU A 287 -15.74 8.42 -13.28
N ALA A 288 -16.43 9.52 -13.60
CA ALA A 288 -17.03 9.72 -14.92
C ALA A 288 -16.02 10.21 -15.97
N SER A 289 -14.79 10.55 -15.57
CA SER A 289 -13.81 11.17 -16.44
C SER A 289 -12.95 10.15 -17.19
N PRO A 290 -12.42 10.50 -18.38
CA PRO A 290 -11.60 9.60 -19.18
C PRO A 290 -10.21 9.33 -18.60
N VAL A 291 -9.82 10.04 -17.53
CA VAL A 291 -8.52 9.86 -16.84
C VAL A 291 -8.61 8.93 -15.64
N ASP A 292 -9.81 8.45 -15.27
CA ASP A 292 -9.96 7.47 -14.20
C ASP A 292 -9.31 6.14 -14.59
N ALA A 293 -8.24 5.78 -13.90
CA ALA A 293 -7.56 4.50 -14.03
C ALA A 293 -7.89 3.54 -12.88
N THR A 294 -8.67 3.98 -11.87
CA THR A 294 -8.82 3.28 -10.57
C THR A 294 -9.49 1.92 -10.67
N ASN A 295 -10.28 1.67 -11.72
CA ASN A 295 -11.18 0.52 -11.84
C ASN A 295 -12.24 0.42 -10.73
N ILE A 296 -12.49 1.51 -10.00
CA ILE A 296 -13.59 1.62 -9.03
C ILE A 296 -14.85 2.06 -9.79
N LYS A 297 -16.00 1.47 -9.48
CA LYS A 297 -17.27 1.81 -10.17
C LYS A 297 -18.15 2.76 -9.37
N GLN A 298 -18.06 2.67 -8.05
CA GLN A 298 -18.80 3.51 -7.13
C GLN A 298 -18.05 3.60 -5.82
N PHE A 299 -18.04 4.79 -5.24
CA PHE A 299 -17.44 5.03 -3.93
C PHE A 299 -18.30 6.03 -3.14
N PRO A 300 -19.44 5.57 -2.57
CA PRO A 300 -20.32 6.44 -1.81
C PRO A 300 -19.73 6.68 -0.40
N ILE A 301 -19.45 7.93 -0.04
CA ILE A 301 -19.10 8.35 1.33
C ILE A 301 -20.36 8.54 2.19
N ALA A 302 -20.19 8.78 3.50
CA ALA A 302 -21.34 9.03 4.38
C ALA A 302 -22.00 10.37 4.02
N ALA A 303 -23.33 10.34 3.80
CA ALA A 303 -24.07 11.52 3.36
C ALA A 303 -24.31 12.56 4.48
N ALA A 304 -24.24 12.11 5.73
CA ALA A 304 -24.35 12.94 6.92
C ALA A 304 -23.04 12.88 7.72
N GLN A 305 -22.81 13.90 8.53
CA GLN A 305 -21.66 13.93 9.43
C GLN A 305 -21.74 12.78 10.45
N VAL A 306 -20.64 12.05 10.60
CA VAL A 306 -20.49 11.02 11.64
C VAL A 306 -20.23 11.63 13.02
N SER A 307 -20.50 10.87 14.07
CA SER A 307 -20.25 11.31 15.45
C SER A 307 -18.76 11.56 15.68
N THR A 308 -18.44 12.70 16.29
CA THR A 308 -17.07 13.11 16.64
C THR A 308 -16.76 12.97 18.13
N ASP A 309 -17.74 12.55 18.93
CA ASP A 309 -17.62 12.50 20.40
C ASP A 309 -16.72 11.34 20.86
N PRO A 310 -15.55 11.63 21.49
CA PRO A 310 -14.64 10.59 21.97
C PRO A 310 -15.17 9.83 23.21
N SER A 311 -16.23 10.32 23.87
CA SER A 311 -16.77 9.71 25.09
C SER A 311 -17.70 8.52 24.83
N PHE A 312 -18.26 8.42 23.63
CA PHE A 312 -19.03 7.27 23.19
C PHE A 312 -19.13 7.27 21.65
N TYR A 313 -18.53 6.28 21.00
CA TYR A 313 -18.56 6.15 19.54
C TYR A 313 -18.59 4.67 19.11
N ILE A 314 -19.05 4.45 17.88
CA ILE A 314 -19.04 3.12 17.25
C ILE A 314 -17.70 2.98 16.53
N ASP A 315 -17.05 1.83 16.67
CA ASP A 315 -15.87 1.45 15.90
C ASP A 315 -16.23 0.22 15.06
N ALA A 316 -16.51 0.47 13.78
CA ALA A 316 -16.84 -0.58 12.85
C ALA A 316 -16.49 -0.18 11.41
N THR A 317 -15.40 -0.77 10.93
CA THR A 317 -15.08 -0.88 9.52
C THR A 317 -15.52 -2.27 9.06
N LEU A 318 -16.63 -2.33 8.31
CA LEU A 318 -17.15 -3.62 7.85
C LEU A 318 -16.19 -4.21 6.79
N PRO A 319 -15.73 -5.47 6.95
CA PRO A 319 -15.03 -6.15 5.88
C PRO A 319 -15.99 -6.43 4.72
N ALA A 320 -15.46 -6.65 3.53
CA ALA A 320 -16.27 -7.15 2.44
C ALA A 320 -16.71 -8.60 2.69
N TRP A 321 -17.95 -8.92 2.30
CA TRP A 321 -18.43 -10.30 2.24
C TRP A 321 -18.01 -10.94 0.92
N ILE A 322 -17.63 -12.21 0.96
CA ILE A 322 -17.35 -12.98 -0.25
C ILE A 322 -18.64 -13.57 -0.80
N ASP A 323 -18.81 -13.48 -2.12
CA ASP A 323 -19.98 -13.99 -2.83
C ASP A 323 -20.28 -15.45 -2.47
N GLY A 324 -21.52 -15.71 -2.04
CA GLY A 324 -22.01 -17.03 -1.69
C GLY A 324 -21.48 -17.61 -0.38
N GLN A 325 -20.54 -16.96 0.29
CA GLN A 325 -19.96 -17.43 1.54
C GLN A 325 -20.70 -16.83 2.75
N PRO A 326 -21.06 -17.63 3.78
CA PRO A 326 -21.59 -17.11 5.02
C PRO A 326 -20.50 -16.36 5.78
N GLY A 327 -20.83 -15.16 6.28
CA GLY A 327 -19.91 -14.34 7.04
C GLY A 327 -20.61 -13.65 8.21
N SER A 328 -19.83 -13.24 9.20
CA SER A 328 -20.33 -12.40 10.28
C SER A 328 -19.27 -11.46 10.82
N TYR A 329 -19.69 -10.26 11.21
CA TYR A 329 -18.85 -9.24 11.81
C TYR A 329 -19.49 -8.76 13.12
N ALA A 330 -18.68 -8.61 14.16
CA ALA A 330 -19.11 -8.08 15.45
C ALA A 330 -18.80 -6.59 15.50
N LEU A 331 -19.85 -5.77 15.59
CA LEU A 331 -19.72 -4.33 15.79
C LEU A 331 -19.17 -4.06 17.19
N THR A 332 -18.31 -3.04 17.30
CA THR A 332 -17.76 -2.61 18.58
C THR A 332 -18.09 -1.16 18.87
N ALA A 333 -18.17 -0.81 20.15
CA ALA A 333 -18.35 0.55 20.59
C ALA A 333 -17.39 0.81 21.75
N THR A 334 -16.91 2.05 21.83
CA THR A 334 -15.97 2.52 22.86
C THR A 334 -16.63 3.63 23.65
N GLY A 335 -16.41 3.68 24.96
CA GLY A 335 -16.99 4.68 25.85
C GLY A 335 -18.41 4.34 26.31
N GLY A 336 -19.12 5.29 26.92
CA GLY A 336 -20.38 5.01 27.63
C GLY A 336 -20.26 3.92 28.71
N LYS A 337 -21.39 3.35 29.14
CA LYS A 337 -21.45 2.29 30.15
C LYS A 337 -21.86 0.93 29.54
N PRO A 338 -20.94 -0.05 29.37
CA PRO A 338 -21.30 -1.41 28.97
C PRO A 338 -22.35 -2.06 29.91
N ALA A 339 -23.21 -2.97 29.47
CA ALA A 339 -23.27 -3.60 28.14
C ALA A 339 -23.97 -2.75 27.07
N TYR A 340 -23.61 -2.99 25.81
CA TYR A 340 -24.20 -2.33 24.65
C TYR A 340 -25.33 -3.16 24.03
N THR A 341 -26.39 -2.49 23.59
CA THR A 341 -27.50 -3.10 22.83
C THR A 341 -27.61 -2.45 21.47
N TRP A 342 -27.70 -3.28 20.43
CA TRP A 342 -27.70 -2.86 19.04
C TRP A 342 -29.06 -3.09 18.38
N LYS A 343 -29.46 -2.19 17.49
CA LYS A 343 -30.67 -2.34 16.68
C LYS A 343 -30.55 -1.57 15.38
N LEU A 344 -31.38 -1.91 14.39
CA LEU A 344 -31.59 -1.04 13.24
C LEU A 344 -32.39 0.20 13.65
N LYS A 345 -32.02 1.35 13.10
CA LYS A 345 -32.82 2.57 13.21
C LYS A 345 -34.19 2.35 12.56
N LYS A 346 -35.25 2.88 13.16
CA LYS A 346 -36.61 2.74 12.64
C LYS A 346 -36.67 3.24 11.17
N GLY A 347 -37.26 2.43 10.29
CA GLY A 347 -37.36 2.72 8.85
C GLY A 347 -36.16 2.26 8.02
N ASN A 348 -35.12 1.68 8.64
CA ASN A 348 -34.01 1.06 7.93
C ASN A 348 -34.21 -0.45 7.75
N SER A 349 -33.61 -1.00 6.71
CA SER A 349 -33.57 -2.44 6.44
C SER A 349 -32.15 -2.85 6.07
N LEU A 350 -31.70 -3.99 6.56
CA LEU A 350 -30.48 -4.62 6.04
C LEU A 350 -30.73 -5.13 4.61
N PRO A 351 -29.65 -5.28 3.81
CA PRO A 351 -29.72 -6.00 2.54
C PRO A 351 -30.27 -7.41 2.72
N ALA A 352 -30.92 -7.95 1.68
CA ALA A 352 -31.45 -9.30 1.71
C ALA A 352 -30.33 -10.32 2.02
N GLY A 353 -30.63 -11.30 2.87
CA GLY A 353 -29.66 -12.31 3.31
C GLY A 353 -28.82 -11.92 4.54
N PHE A 354 -29.03 -10.72 5.11
CA PHE A 354 -28.33 -10.24 6.31
C PHE A 354 -29.27 -9.99 7.49
N SER A 355 -28.71 -10.11 8.68
CA SER A 355 -29.37 -9.88 9.96
C SER A 355 -28.43 -9.18 10.94
N LEU A 356 -29.01 -8.36 11.84
CA LEU A 356 -28.32 -7.75 12.97
C LEU A 356 -28.91 -8.32 14.26
N SER A 357 -28.07 -8.91 15.10
CA SER A 357 -28.47 -9.35 16.43
C SER A 357 -28.30 -8.24 17.49
N PRO A 358 -29.01 -8.33 18.64
CA PRO A 358 -28.95 -7.31 19.68
C PRO A 358 -27.58 -7.12 20.35
N ASP A 359 -26.69 -8.11 20.25
CA ASP A 359 -25.30 -8.07 20.70
C ASP A 359 -24.34 -7.45 19.66
N GLY A 360 -24.86 -6.96 18.53
CA GLY A 360 -24.08 -6.21 17.54
C GLY A 360 -23.43 -7.07 16.47
N LYS A 361 -23.86 -8.33 16.30
CA LYS A 361 -23.36 -9.18 15.22
C LYS A 361 -24.18 -8.99 13.94
N ILE A 362 -23.53 -8.49 12.90
CA ILE A 362 -24.07 -8.54 11.53
C ILE A 362 -23.68 -9.89 10.93
N SER A 363 -24.65 -10.67 10.47
CA SER A 363 -24.39 -11.98 9.85
C SER A 363 -25.28 -12.22 8.64
N GLY A 364 -24.74 -12.94 7.66
CA GLY A 364 -25.45 -13.22 6.43
C GLY A 364 -24.58 -13.81 5.33
N THR A 365 -25.18 -13.98 4.15
CA THR A 365 -24.50 -14.40 2.93
C THR A 365 -24.81 -13.41 1.82
N GLY A 366 -23.76 -12.77 1.28
CA GLY A 366 -23.88 -11.90 0.12
C GLY A 366 -24.04 -12.70 -1.17
N ARG A 367 -24.72 -12.12 -2.18
CA ARG A 367 -24.81 -12.68 -3.53
C ARG A 367 -24.54 -11.62 -4.58
N LEU A 368 -23.53 -11.86 -5.43
CA LEU A 368 -23.29 -11.06 -6.63
C LEU A 368 -24.19 -11.56 -7.75
N GLN A 369 -25.15 -10.74 -8.17
CA GLN A 369 -26.05 -11.08 -9.27
C GLN A 369 -25.35 -10.87 -10.63
N ASN A 370 -24.24 -11.58 -10.86
CA ASN A 370 -23.34 -11.44 -12.02
C ASN A 370 -22.62 -10.08 -12.12
N SER A 371 -22.36 -9.40 -10.99
CA SER A 371 -21.56 -8.17 -10.94
C SER A 371 -20.13 -8.45 -10.42
N VAL A 372 -19.18 -7.58 -10.77
CA VAL A 372 -17.78 -7.63 -10.29
C VAL A 372 -17.61 -6.95 -8.92
N GLY A 373 -18.56 -7.20 -8.02
CA GLY A 373 -18.70 -6.51 -6.73
C GLY A 373 -20.04 -5.77 -6.60
N SER A 374 -20.44 -5.45 -5.37
CA SER A 374 -21.67 -4.71 -5.07
C SER A 374 -21.56 -3.98 -3.74
N ILE A 375 -22.13 -2.78 -3.64
CA ILE A 375 -22.27 -2.02 -2.41
C ILE A 375 -23.76 -1.80 -2.18
N SER A 376 -24.25 -2.13 -0.98
CA SER A 376 -25.65 -1.95 -0.65
C SER A 376 -26.06 -0.47 -0.54
N PRO A 377 -27.37 -0.17 -0.65
CA PRO A 377 -27.91 1.05 -0.08
C PRO A 377 -27.51 1.19 1.41
N PRO A 378 -27.43 2.42 1.94
CA PRO A 378 -27.06 2.63 3.32
C PRO A 378 -28.15 2.12 4.27
N PHE A 379 -27.74 1.64 5.43
CA PHE A 379 -28.63 1.38 6.56
C PHE A 379 -28.01 1.93 7.84
N THR A 380 -28.85 2.47 8.72
CA THR A 380 -28.40 3.04 9.99
C THR A 380 -28.62 2.06 11.13
N ILE A 381 -27.55 1.79 11.89
CA ILE A 381 -27.61 1.08 13.17
C ILE A 381 -27.65 2.08 14.33
N VAL A 382 -28.18 1.63 15.47
CA VAL A 382 -28.18 2.37 16.73
C VAL A 382 -27.59 1.48 17.81
N VAL A 383 -26.58 1.98 18.51
CA VAL A 383 -26.07 1.40 19.76
C VAL A 383 -26.57 2.20 20.94
N SER A 384 -27.03 1.52 21.99
CA SER A 384 -27.36 2.12 23.28
C SER A 384 -26.52 1.48 24.38
N ASP A 385 -26.02 2.30 25.30
CA ASP A 385 -25.32 1.82 26.49
C ASP A 385 -26.32 1.48 27.63
N SER A 386 -25.80 1.05 28.78
CA SER A 386 -26.60 0.65 29.95
C SER A 386 -26.83 1.77 30.98
N SER A 387 -26.46 3.01 30.66
CA SER A 387 -26.64 4.15 31.55
C SER A 387 -28.13 4.50 31.72
N LYS A 388 -28.43 5.37 32.71
CA LYS A 388 -29.80 5.80 33.03
C LYS A 388 -29.81 7.33 33.14
N PRO A 389 -30.28 8.08 32.13
CA PRO A 389 -30.83 7.62 30.84
C PRO A 389 -29.75 7.02 29.91
N PRO A 390 -30.08 6.07 29.01
CA PRO A 390 -29.12 5.50 28.06
C PRO A 390 -28.54 6.55 27.12
N GLN A 391 -27.23 6.50 26.90
CA GLN A 391 -26.58 7.19 25.78
C GLN A 391 -26.79 6.36 24.51
N SER A 392 -26.92 7.01 23.35
CA SER A 392 -27.07 6.32 22.07
C SER A 392 -26.24 6.97 20.97
N ARG A 393 -25.74 6.14 20.06
CA ARG A 393 -25.02 6.57 18.85
C ARG A 393 -25.60 5.86 17.65
N GLU A 394 -25.62 6.58 16.54
CA GLU A 394 -26.05 6.07 15.25
C GLU A 394 -24.85 6.00 14.30
N MET A 395 -24.87 5.04 13.38
CA MET A 395 -23.89 4.96 12.31
C MET A 395 -24.53 4.44 11.04
N GLU A 396 -24.26 5.12 9.93
CA GLU A 396 -24.60 4.64 8.59
C GLU A 396 -23.57 3.58 8.18
N LEU A 397 -24.07 2.44 7.71
CA LEU A 397 -23.28 1.33 7.22
C LEU A 397 -23.73 0.89 5.84
N ARG A 398 -22.81 0.25 5.12
CA ARG A 398 -23.04 -0.39 3.83
C ARG A 398 -22.39 -1.76 3.86
N ILE A 399 -23.05 -2.74 3.27
CA ILE A 399 -22.45 -4.06 3.06
C ILE A 399 -21.85 -4.07 1.67
N GLU A 400 -20.56 -4.36 1.62
CA GLU A 400 -19.84 -4.62 0.39
C GLU A 400 -19.76 -6.13 0.16
N ILE A 401 -20.03 -6.56 -1.07
CA ILE A 401 -19.91 -7.94 -1.52
C ILE A 401 -18.89 -7.98 -2.64
N MET A 402 -17.95 -8.90 -2.56
CA MET A 402 -16.85 -9.09 -3.50
C MET A 402 -16.85 -10.52 -4.06
N PRO A 403 -16.30 -10.74 -5.25
CA PRO A 403 -16.16 -12.09 -5.81
C PRO A 403 -15.25 -12.95 -4.94
N GLU A 404 -15.27 -14.26 -5.18
CA GLU A 404 -14.29 -15.16 -4.57
C GLU A 404 -12.86 -14.74 -4.93
N PRO A 405 -11.89 -14.88 -4.00
CA PRO A 405 -10.46 -14.61 -4.26
C PRO A 405 -9.93 -15.30 -5.53
N PRO A 406 -8.88 -14.76 -6.18
CA PRO A 406 -8.24 -15.43 -7.30
C PRO A 406 -7.64 -16.76 -6.84
N LYS A 407 -7.51 -17.68 -7.78
CA LYS A 407 -6.78 -18.94 -7.64
C LYS A 407 -5.75 -19.01 -8.74
N LEU A 408 -4.50 -19.15 -8.32
CA LEU A 408 -3.36 -19.28 -9.19
C LEU A 408 -3.08 -20.76 -9.44
N GLU A 409 -2.93 -21.11 -10.72
CA GLU A 409 -2.31 -22.36 -11.12
C GLU A 409 -1.01 -22.03 -11.84
N VAL A 410 0.10 -22.57 -11.31
CA VAL A 410 1.45 -22.36 -11.86
C VAL A 410 1.93 -23.58 -12.64
N GLN A 411 2.81 -23.32 -13.61
CA GLN A 411 3.56 -24.33 -14.36
C GLN A 411 5.05 -24.14 -14.09
N ASP A 412 5.76 -25.26 -13.98
CA ASP A 412 7.22 -25.24 -13.88
C ASP A 412 7.83 -24.57 -15.12
N ALA A 413 8.92 -23.83 -14.92
CA ALA A 413 9.62 -23.14 -15.99
C ALA A 413 10.85 -23.92 -16.44
N GLU A 414 11.06 -24.02 -17.75
CA GLU A 414 12.27 -24.58 -18.34
C GLU A 414 13.08 -23.46 -19.00
N CYS A 415 14.35 -23.33 -18.61
CA CYS A 415 15.31 -22.37 -19.15
C CYS A 415 16.63 -23.08 -19.49
N GLU A 416 17.51 -22.42 -20.23
CA GLU A 416 18.85 -22.93 -20.58
C GLU A 416 19.91 -21.89 -20.23
N VAL A 417 21.08 -22.34 -19.71
CA VAL A 417 22.19 -21.45 -19.35
C VAL A 417 22.63 -20.58 -20.53
N GLY A 418 22.73 -19.27 -20.30
CA GLY A 418 23.20 -18.31 -21.30
C GLY A 418 22.19 -18.01 -22.42
N THR A 419 20.96 -18.52 -22.33
CA THR A 419 19.86 -18.22 -23.25
C THR A 419 18.83 -17.34 -22.55
N GLN A 420 18.22 -16.39 -23.27
CA GLN A 420 17.16 -15.56 -22.70
C GLN A 420 15.94 -16.42 -22.35
N CYS A 421 15.65 -16.56 -21.06
CA CYS A 421 14.42 -17.18 -20.60
C CYS A 421 13.27 -16.18 -20.68
N ASN A 422 12.11 -16.62 -21.16
CA ASN A 422 10.89 -15.82 -21.31
C ASN A 422 9.66 -16.74 -21.23
N VAL A 423 9.31 -17.16 -20.01
CA VAL A 423 8.29 -18.19 -19.75
C VAL A 423 7.14 -17.58 -18.97
N ARG A 424 5.89 -17.77 -19.43
CA ARG A 424 4.70 -17.40 -18.67
C ARG A 424 4.41 -18.50 -17.65
N ILE A 425 4.41 -18.17 -16.36
CA ILE A 425 4.29 -19.16 -15.29
C ILE A 425 2.85 -19.65 -15.06
N SER A 426 1.86 -18.96 -15.64
CA SER A 426 0.45 -19.33 -15.56
C SER A 426 -0.27 -19.01 -16.86
N SER A 427 -1.16 -19.91 -17.28
CA SER A 427 -2.02 -19.72 -18.45
C SER A 427 -3.41 -19.21 -18.10
N ASN A 428 -3.84 -19.32 -16.84
CA ASN A 428 -5.16 -18.90 -16.38
C ASN A 428 -5.19 -18.64 -14.86
N VAL A 429 -5.97 -17.64 -14.46
CA VAL A 429 -6.31 -17.33 -13.06
C VAL A 429 -7.82 -17.45 -12.93
N ILE A 430 -8.29 -18.24 -11.96
CA ILE A 430 -9.73 -18.48 -11.75
C ILE A 430 -10.22 -17.62 -10.60
N GLY A 431 -11.41 -17.00 -10.73
CA GLY A 431 -11.95 -16.12 -9.68
C GLY A 431 -11.19 -14.79 -9.60
N GLY A 432 -11.42 -14.02 -8.55
CA GLY A 432 -10.86 -12.67 -8.38
C GLY A 432 -11.42 -11.63 -9.34
N THR A 433 -10.93 -10.40 -9.20
CA THR A 433 -11.27 -9.25 -10.05
C THR A 433 -10.08 -8.83 -10.91
N PRO A 434 -10.10 -9.07 -12.23
CA PRO A 434 -9.00 -8.66 -13.11
C PRO A 434 -8.95 -7.12 -13.29
N PRO A 435 -7.80 -6.55 -13.70
CA PRO A 435 -6.51 -7.21 -13.98
C PRO A 435 -5.84 -7.82 -12.75
N TYR A 436 -4.96 -8.78 -13.03
CA TYR A 436 -4.09 -9.42 -12.04
C TYR A 436 -2.67 -8.89 -12.19
N HIS A 437 -1.94 -8.82 -11.09
CA HIS A 437 -0.49 -8.66 -11.11
C HIS A 437 0.20 -9.78 -10.32
N TYR A 438 1.45 -10.05 -10.67
CA TYR A 438 2.23 -11.14 -10.11
C TYR A 438 3.39 -10.60 -9.29
N VAL A 439 3.66 -11.24 -8.15
CA VAL A 439 4.83 -10.97 -7.30
C VAL A 439 5.56 -12.29 -7.06
N GLY A 440 6.90 -12.25 -7.11
CA GLY A 440 7.75 -13.40 -6.85
C GLY A 440 8.48 -13.26 -5.52
N TYR A 441 8.52 -14.34 -4.74
CA TYR A 441 9.25 -14.43 -3.47
C TYR A 441 10.23 -15.61 -3.49
N SER A 442 11.30 -15.51 -2.71
CA SER A 442 12.16 -16.66 -2.43
C SER A 442 11.33 -17.72 -1.70
N SER A 443 11.31 -18.96 -2.21
CA SER A 443 10.61 -20.04 -1.53
C SER A 443 11.44 -20.57 -0.35
N ASP A 444 10.78 -21.06 0.71
CA ASP A 444 11.45 -21.76 1.81
C ASP A 444 12.10 -23.09 1.37
N LYS A 445 11.86 -23.51 0.12
CA LYS A 445 12.25 -24.82 -0.44
C LYS A 445 13.43 -24.76 -1.41
N GLY A 446 13.99 -23.59 -1.70
CA GLY A 446 15.15 -23.50 -2.61
C GLY A 446 15.67 -22.08 -2.81
N GLN A 447 16.87 -21.98 -3.37
CA GLN A 447 17.48 -20.69 -3.69
C GLN A 447 16.79 -20.05 -4.91
N TYR A 448 16.61 -18.74 -4.85
CA TYR A 448 16.15 -17.92 -5.97
C TYR A 448 17.32 -17.67 -6.94
N PRO A 449 17.17 -17.94 -8.25
CA PRO A 449 18.21 -17.60 -9.22
C PRO A 449 18.18 -16.08 -9.48
N LEU A 450 19.20 -15.36 -9.00
CA LEU A 450 19.28 -13.89 -9.08
C LEU A 450 19.18 -13.33 -10.53
N ASP A 451 19.47 -14.16 -11.54
CA ASP A 451 19.49 -13.76 -12.95
C ASP A 451 18.12 -13.89 -13.65
N LEU A 452 17.08 -14.32 -12.94
CA LEU A 452 15.69 -14.39 -13.41
C LEU A 452 14.81 -13.49 -12.56
N VAL A 453 13.77 -12.89 -13.16
CA VAL A 453 12.81 -12.01 -12.50
C VAL A 453 11.40 -12.38 -12.95
N LEU A 454 10.49 -12.56 -12.00
CA LEU A 454 9.05 -12.65 -12.29
C LEU A 454 8.49 -11.23 -12.45
N TRP A 455 8.00 -10.92 -13.64
CA TRP A 455 7.39 -9.63 -13.94
C TRP A 455 5.92 -9.59 -13.49
N ALA A 456 5.39 -8.38 -13.30
CA ALA A 456 4.01 -8.16 -12.89
C ALA A 456 2.97 -8.75 -13.85
N ASP A 457 3.34 -9.05 -15.10
CA ASP A 457 2.47 -9.75 -16.07
C ASP A 457 2.46 -11.28 -15.89
N GLY A 458 3.24 -11.84 -14.96
CA GLY A 458 3.38 -13.28 -14.74
C GLY A 458 4.37 -13.96 -15.68
N THR A 459 5.29 -13.21 -16.28
CA THR A 459 6.36 -13.75 -17.13
C THR A 459 7.68 -13.78 -16.37
N LEU A 460 8.30 -14.96 -16.30
CA LEU A 460 9.67 -15.16 -15.84
C LEU A 460 10.64 -14.76 -16.96
N ARG A 461 11.49 -13.76 -16.73
CA ARG A 461 12.46 -13.26 -17.71
C ARG A 461 13.86 -13.16 -17.13
N GLY A 462 14.87 -13.38 -17.97
CA GLY A 462 16.27 -13.17 -17.62
C GLY A 462 17.21 -14.07 -18.43
N THR A 463 18.45 -14.22 -17.99
CA THR A 463 19.43 -15.11 -18.67
C THR A 463 20.20 -15.85 -17.59
N PRO A 464 19.82 -17.09 -17.26
CA PRO A 464 20.41 -17.79 -16.13
C PRO A 464 21.87 -18.15 -16.43
N SER A 465 22.75 -17.95 -15.44
CA SER A 465 24.18 -18.26 -15.53
C SER A 465 24.55 -19.64 -14.99
N THR A 466 23.67 -20.25 -14.18
CA THR A 466 23.95 -21.49 -13.45
C THR A 466 22.86 -22.52 -13.72
N ALA A 467 23.26 -23.72 -14.15
CA ALA A 467 22.35 -24.85 -14.31
C ALA A 467 21.92 -25.40 -12.96
N GLY A 468 20.70 -25.94 -12.88
CA GLY A 468 20.16 -26.49 -11.64
C GLY A 468 18.65 -26.40 -11.57
N THR A 469 18.10 -26.89 -10.46
CA THR A 469 16.69 -26.75 -10.12
C THR A 469 16.55 -25.71 -9.01
N PHE A 470 15.77 -24.69 -9.28
CA PHE A 470 15.46 -23.63 -8.34
C PHE A 470 13.97 -23.66 -8.00
N ALA A 471 13.60 -23.15 -6.83
CA ALA A 471 12.20 -23.08 -6.41
C ALA A 471 11.83 -21.64 -6.10
N MET A 472 10.71 -21.19 -6.65
CA MET A 472 10.17 -19.85 -6.44
C MET A 472 8.70 -19.95 -6.02
N GLN A 473 8.28 -19.04 -5.16
CA GLN A 473 6.86 -18.81 -4.90
C GLN A 473 6.39 -17.64 -5.78
N ALA A 474 5.33 -17.86 -6.53
CA ALA A 474 4.63 -16.81 -7.24
C ALA A 474 3.28 -16.57 -6.59
N CYS A 475 2.92 -15.30 -6.42
CA CYS A 475 1.63 -14.89 -5.93
C CYS A 475 0.91 -14.09 -7.02
N VAL A 476 -0.37 -14.36 -7.21
CA VAL A 476 -1.26 -13.53 -8.02
C VAL A 476 -2.08 -12.67 -7.08
N ILE A 477 -2.15 -11.38 -7.39
CA ILE A 477 -2.94 -10.41 -6.66
C ILE A 477 -3.95 -9.80 -7.63
N ASP A 478 -5.23 -9.85 -7.26
CA ASP A 478 -6.29 -9.23 -8.04
C ASP A 478 -6.44 -7.73 -7.72
N LEU A 479 -7.30 -7.03 -8.46
CA LEU A 479 -7.52 -5.60 -8.20
C LEU A 479 -8.00 -5.34 -6.78
N ILE A 480 -8.77 -6.24 -6.19
CA ILE A 480 -9.29 -6.04 -4.84
C ILE A 480 -8.15 -6.14 -3.79
N GLY A 481 -7.06 -6.82 -4.14
CA GLY A 481 -5.95 -7.11 -3.23
C GLY A 481 -6.05 -8.52 -2.63
N TRP A 482 -6.97 -9.36 -3.13
CA TRP A 482 -6.97 -10.77 -2.78
C TRP A 482 -5.78 -11.46 -3.44
N GLU A 483 -5.15 -12.35 -2.70
CA GLU A 483 -3.92 -13.03 -3.11
C GLU A 483 -4.07 -14.55 -3.05
N ASP A 484 -3.44 -15.23 -4.00
CA ASP A 484 -3.16 -16.66 -3.94
C ASP A 484 -1.72 -16.95 -4.40
N CYS A 485 -1.01 -17.76 -3.62
CA CYS A 485 0.41 -18.05 -3.81
C CYS A 485 0.63 -19.53 -4.09
N GLN A 486 1.48 -19.82 -5.07
CA GLN A 486 1.89 -21.17 -5.41
C GLN A 486 3.39 -21.27 -5.61
N ASP A 487 3.97 -22.37 -5.13
CA ASP A 487 5.36 -22.74 -5.42
C ASP A 487 5.45 -23.34 -6.84
N PHE A 488 6.51 -23.02 -7.57
CA PHE A 488 6.86 -23.72 -8.81
C PHE A 488 8.38 -23.87 -8.95
N SER A 489 8.79 -24.83 -9.78
CA SER A 489 10.20 -25.14 -10.05
C SER A 489 10.68 -24.45 -11.32
N ILE A 490 11.92 -24.01 -11.30
CA ILE A 490 12.64 -23.48 -12.47
C ILE A 490 13.78 -24.46 -12.75
N TYR A 491 13.69 -25.17 -13.87
CA TYR A 491 14.72 -26.07 -14.35
C TYR A 491 15.61 -25.35 -15.34
N VAL A 492 16.89 -25.16 -14.99
CA VAL A 492 17.91 -24.59 -15.87
C VAL A 492 18.82 -25.69 -16.35
N SER A 493 18.75 -26.03 -17.64
CA SER A 493 19.63 -27.01 -18.27
C SER A 493 20.98 -26.40 -18.65
N GLU A 494 22.03 -27.22 -18.65
CA GLU A 494 23.30 -26.83 -19.26
C GLU A 494 23.13 -26.67 -20.77
N LYS A 495 23.79 -25.65 -21.33
CA LYS A 495 23.88 -25.49 -22.77
C LYS A 495 24.60 -26.70 -23.38
N PRO A 496 24.04 -27.37 -24.40
CA PRO A 496 24.74 -28.45 -25.07
C PRO A 496 26.09 -27.96 -25.55
N THR A 497 27.17 -28.52 -25.01
CA THR A 497 28.50 -28.28 -25.57
C THR A 497 28.48 -28.89 -26.97
N PRO A 498 28.78 -28.13 -28.05
CA PRO A 498 28.77 -28.70 -29.39
C PRO A 498 29.72 -29.90 -29.40
N GLU A 499 29.19 -31.09 -29.70
CA GLU A 499 30.03 -32.29 -29.83
C GLU A 499 31.18 -31.96 -30.79
N PRO A 500 32.44 -32.24 -30.42
CA PRO A 500 33.55 -32.05 -31.32
C PRO A 500 33.29 -32.89 -32.57
N THR A 501 33.10 -32.23 -33.71
CA THR A 501 32.84 -32.90 -34.98
C THR A 501 34.00 -33.86 -35.24
N THR A 502 33.75 -35.17 -35.12
CA THR A 502 34.76 -36.16 -35.44
C THR A 502 34.99 -36.13 -36.95
N VAL A 503 36.06 -35.47 -37.37
CA VAL A 503 36.48 -35.45 -38.77
C VAL A 503 36.89 -36.88 -39.16
N LYS A 504 36.07 -37.56 -39.96
CA LYS A 504 36.51 -38.77 -40.64
C LYS A 504 37.58 -38.40 -41.67
N ARG A 505 38.77 -39.01 -41.53
CA ARG A 505 39.92 -38.85 -42.43
C ARG A 505 39.53 -39.22 -43.88
N PRO A 506 39.79 -38.37 -44.90
CA PRO A 506 39.78 -38.80 -46.29
C PRO A 506 41.00 -39.72 -46.57
N PRO A 507 40.87 -40.78 -47.39
CA PRO A 507 41.94 -41.78 -47.59
C PRO A 507 43.25 -41.28 -48.21
N SER A 508 43.35 -40.01 -48.61
CA SER A 508 44.49 -39.49 -49.37
C SER A 508 44.82 -38.04 -49.00
N GLY A 509 45.64 -37.85 -47.97
CA GLY A 509 46.54 -36.69 -47.81
C GLY A 509 45.97 -35.26 -47.85
N GLY A 510 44.67 -35.04 -47.65
CA GLY A 510 44.08 -33.69 -47.64
C GLY A 510 44.38 -32.91 -46.35
N GLU A 511 44.50 -31.58 -46.47
CA GLU A 511 44.56 -30.64 -45.34
C GLU A 511 43.37 -30.84 -44.40
N ILE A 512 43.63 -30.82 -43.10
CA ILE A 512 42.61 -30.92 -42.05
C ILE A 512 42.05 -29.52 -41.84
N SER A 513 40.86 -29.26 -42.34
CA SER A 513 40.15 -28.02 -42.07
C SER A 513 39.49 -28.10 -40.69
N CYS A 514 39.92 -27.23 -39.79
CA CYS A 514 39.26 -26.99 -38.51
C CYS A 514 38.30 -25.81 -38.61
N THR A 515 37.29 -25.78 -37.75
CA THR A 515 36.42 -24.60 -37.62
C THR A 515 37.23 -23.37 -37.20
N PRO A 516 36.81 -22.14 -37.56
CA PRO A 516 37.49 -20.93 -37.12
C PRO A 516 37.70 -20.90 -35.59
N GLY A 517 38.89 -20.54 -35.14
CA GLY A 517 39.29 -20.56 -33.73
C GLY A 517 39.97 -21.86 -33.27
N HIS A 518 40.10 -22.85 -34.16
CA HIS A 518 40.77 -24.12 -33.88
C HIS A 518 41.90 -24.38 -34.89
N HIS A 519 42.91 -25.13 -34.47
CA HIS A 519 43.99 -25.62 -35.31
C HIS A 519 44.16 -27.14 -35.18
N ALA A 520 44.71 -27.76 -36.21
CA ALA A 520 44.92 -29.20 -36.24
C ALA A 520 46.16 -29.57 -35.41
N VAL A 521 45.98 -30.48 -34.45
CA VAL A 521 47.04 -31.04 -33.61
C VAL A 521 47.04 -32.57 -33.74
N TYR A 522 48.23 -33.18 -33.79
CA TYR A 522 48.37 -34.63 -33.92
C TYR A 522 48.59 -35.27 -32.55
N CYS A 523 47.58 -35.99 -32.04
CA CYS A 523 47.62 -36.65 -30.74
C CYS A 523 47.38 -38.17 -30.91
N ASP A 524 48.28 -38.99 -30.36
CA ASP A 524 48.13 -40.45 -30.28
C ASP A 524 47.68 -41.12 -31.60
N GLY A 525 48.43 -40.86 -32.67
CA GLY A 525 48.19 -41.47 -33.97
C GLY A 525 47.01 -40.88 -34.77
N ARG A 526 46.28 -39.89 -34.23
CA ARG A 526 45.12 -39.26 -34.89
C ARG A 526 45.20 -37.73 -34.89
N TRP A 527 44.68 -37.11 -35.93
CA TRP A 527 44.53 -35.66 -36.00
C TRP A 527 43.24 -35.21 -35.29
N ARG A 528 43.33 -34.11 -34.54
CA ARG A 528 42.22 -33.48 -33.82
C ARG A 528 42.26 -31.97 -34.03
N CYS A 529 41.10 -31.32 -33.95
CA CYS A 529 41.02 -29.86 -33.95
C CYS A 529 40.98 -29.37 -32.50
N CYS A 530 42.04 -28.69 -32.06
CA CYS A 530 42.13 -28.08 -30.73
C CYS A 530 41.91 -26.57 -30.83
N LEU A 531 41.47 -25.92 -29.75
CA LEU A 531 41.42 -24.46 -29.65
C LEU A 531 42.79 -23.85 -29.97
N ASN A 532 42.81 -22.68 -30.60
CA ASN A 532 44.07 -21.98 -30.89
C ASN A 532 44.85 -21.71 -29.60
N GLY A 533 46.11 -22.16 -29.56
CA GLY A 533 46.99 -22.09 -28.38
C GLY A 533 46.97 -23.32 -27.46
N TRP A 534 46.15 -24.34 -27.76
CA TRP A 534 46.11 -25.60 -27.00
C TRP A 534 46.98 -26.67 -27.66
N VAL A 535 47.67 -27.48 -26.86
CA VAL A 535 48.54 -28.58 -27.30
C VAL A 535 47.97 -29.93 -26.85
N CYS A 536 48.53 -31.04 -27.35
CA CYS A 536 48.18 -32.37 -26.82
C CYS A 536 48.71 -32.50 -25.40
N ASN A 537 47.84 -32.91 -24.47
CA ASN A 537 48.28 -33.33 -23.14
C ASN A 537 49.02 -34.68 -23.26
N ASN A 538 50.20 -34.78 -22.65
CA ASN A 538 51.00 -36.00 -22.64
C ASN A 538 50.54 -37.03 -21.59
N ASP A 539 49.43 -36.76 -20.89
CA ASP A 539 48.95 -37.55 -19.74
C ASP A 539 48.17 -38.82 -20.14
N GLY A 540 48.32 -39.29 -21.37
CA GLY A 540 47.69 -40.53 -21.86
C GLY A 540 46.20 -40.43 -22.18
N ASP A 541 45.54 -39.30 -21.88
CA ASP A 541 44.08 -39.13 -22.08
C ASP A 541 43.70 -38.57 -23.47
N SER A 542 44.68 -38.35 -24.35
CA SER A 542 44.47 -37.95 -25.75
C SER A 542 43.60 -36.68 -25.94
N SER A 543 43.56 -35.80 -24.93
CA SER A 543 42.81 -34.55 -24.89
C SER A 543 43.69 -33.33 -25.21
N CYS A 544 43.08 -32.27 -25.75
CA CYS A 544 43.73 -30.97 -25.91
C CYS A 544 43.70 -30.24 -24.56
N GLY A 545 44.79 -29.58 -24.19
CA GLY A 545 44.86 -28.70 -23.02
C GLY A 545 45.58 -27.39 -23.32
N PRO A 546 45.45 -26.37 -22.44
CA PRO A 546 46.23 -25.14 -22.56
C PRO A 546 47.72 -25.46 -22.52
N GLY A 547 48.46 -25.04 -23.56
CA GLY A 547 49.88 -25.32 -23.74
C GLY A 547 50.82 -24.33 -23.08
#